data_AF-A0A350I7A9-F1
#
_entry.id   AF-A0A350I7A9-F1
#
_cell.length_a   1.000
_cell.length_b   1.000
_cell.length_c   1.000
_cell.angle_alpha   90.00
_cell.angle_beta   90.00
_cell.angle_gamma   90.00
#
_symmetry.space_group_name_H-M   'P 1'
#
loop_
_entity.id
_entity.type
_entity.pdbx_description
1 polymer ?
#
loop_
_entity_poly.entity_id
_entity_poly.type
_entity_poly.pdbx_seq_one_letter_code
_entity_poly.pdbx_strand_id
1 'polypeptide(L)'
;MNYLVLYQGGMAGTWLAWLINQHDNFPKYPKHVKESGLDIGCWGADWETEKETFKESRQHVISNTKKDCIKIVPLHELRDPIAMPHDIDRPLRDLVFSEVNPVKVIYPIVTTMREEFIARWNKLELGSPVIEQGWTEWDWFVDQEEPYGDIVKIDMGKLLSGDIWQYYKLCNEIEEEPLPNIQELINDYKKFFV
;
A
#
# COMPACT_ATOMS: atom_id res chain seq x y z
N MET A 1 17.06 2.56 3.17
CA MET A 1 16.49 1.33 2.59
C MET A 1 15.04 1.60 2.31
N ASN A 2 14.59 1.40 1.08
CA ASN A 2 13.24 1.77 0.70
C ASN A 2 12.38 0.52 0.57
N TYR A 3 11.18 0.61 1.09
CA TYR A 3 10.12 -0.37 0.91
C TYR A 3 9.07 0.28 0.03
N LEU A 4 8.49 -0.49 -0.89
CA LEU A 4 7.49 0.03 -1.83
C LEU A 4 6.19 -0.71 -1.63
N VAL A 5 5.13 0.02 -1.31
CA VAL A 5 3.77 -0.52 -1.26
C VAL A 5 3.10 -0.25 -2.61
N LEU A 6 2.93 -1.31 -3.39
CA LEU A 6 2.13 -1.31 -4.62
C LEU A 6 0.82 -2.02 -4.31
N TYR A 7 -0.31 -1.45 -4.72
CA TYR A 7 -1.60 -1.97 -4.29
C TYR A 7 -2.73 -1.59 -5.22
N GLN A 8 -3.73 -2.46 -5.29
CA GLN A 8 -4.99 -2.15 -5.93
C GLN A 8 -5.85 -1.22 -5.10
N GLY A 9 -6.49 -0.25 -5.76
CA GLY A 9 -7.47 0.64 -5.14
C GLY A 9 -8.49 -0.12 -4.27
N GLY A 10 -8.68 0.35 -3.04
CA GLY A 10 -9.59 -0.24 -2.05
C GLY A 10 -8.97 -1.24 -1.07
N MET A 11 -7.77 -1.77 -1.34
CA MET A 11 -7.09 -2.76 -0.48
C MET A 11 -6.26 -2.17 0.68
N ALA A 12 -6.59 -0.96 1.15
CA ALA A 12 -5.94 -0.32 2.31
C ALA A 12 -4.42 -0.05 2.19
N GLY A 13 -3.85 0.04 0.98
CA GLY A 13 -2.41 0.23 0.79
C GLY A 13 -1.83 1.50 1.42
N THR A 14 -2.56 2.62 1.40
CA THR A 14 -2.14 3.85 2.10
C THR A 14 -1.97 3.63 3.60
N TRP A 15 -2.89 2.89 4.21
CA TRP A 15 -2.79 2.59 5.64
C TRP A 15 -1.67 1.62 5.94
N LEU A 16 -1.44 0.62 5.08
CA LEU A 16 -0.30 -0.29 5.23
C LEU A 16 1.03 0.48 5.17
N ALA A 17 1.21 1.36 4.17
CA ALA A 17 2.38 2.21 4.07
C ALA A 17 2.55 3.09 5.31
N TRP A 18 1.46 3.70 5.81
CA TRP A 18 1.50 4.46 7.05
C TRP A 18 1.91 3.61 8.27
N LEU A 19 1.31 2.42 8.43
CA LEU A 19 1.57 1.51 9.55
C LEU A 19 3.04 1.09 9.60
N ILE A 20 3.59 0.69 8.45
CA ILE A 20 5.02 0.34 8.33
C ILE A 20 5.87 1.53 8.78
N ASN A 21 5.51 2.75 8.36
CA ASN A 21 6.26 3.93 8.73
C ASN A 21 6.22 4.28 10.22
N GLN A 22 5.38 3.64 11.04
CA GLN A 22 5.35 3.87 12.49
C GLN A 22 6.44 3.12 13.26
N HIS A 23 7.13 2.17 12.63
CA HIS A 23 8.20 1.40 13.28
C HIS A 23 9.46 2.24 13.54
N ASP A 24 10.36 1.74 14.38
CA ASP A 24 11.42 2.54 15.00
C ASP A 24 12.38 3.14 13.98
N ASN A 25 12.82 2.36 12.99
CA ASN A 25 13.74 2.85 11.96
C ASN A 25 13.04 3.48 10.75
N PHE A 26 11.75 3.82 10.87
CA PHE A 26 10.97 4.51 9.85
C PHE A 26 10.54 5.93 10.26
N PRO A 27 10.18 6.81 9.31
CA PRO A 27 9.97 8.26 9.50
C PRO A 27 8.81 8.69 10.40
N LYS A 28 7.86 7.81 10.74
CA LYS A 28 6.66 8.11 11.55
C LYS A 28 5.78 9.20 10.92
N TYR A 29 5.49 9.03 9.64
CA TYR A 29 4.62 9.94 8.89
C TYR A 29 3.23 10.12 9.53
N PRO A 30 2.68 11.34 9.52
CA PRO A 30 1.32 11.57 10.00
C PRO A 30 0.29 11.10 8.96
N LYS A 31 -0.74 10.40 9.42
CA LYS A 31 -1.94 10.12 8.63
C LYS A 31 -2.98 11.23 8.80
N HIS A 32 -3.86 11.35 7.82
CA HIS A 32 -5.04 12.19 7.87
C HIS A 32 -6.23 11.49 7.24
N VAL A 33 -7.45 11.92 7.58
CA VAL A 33 -8.67 11.46 6.91
C VAL A 33 -8.88 12.33 5.67
N LYS A 34 -9.11 11.71 4.52
CA LYS A 34 -9.42 12.44 3.27
C LYS A 34 -10.81 13.07 3.35
N GLU A 35 -11.09 14.03 2.47
CA GLU A 35 -12.35 14.77 2.44
C GLU A 35 -13.60 13.88 2.36
N SER A 36 -13.51 12.71 1.73
CA SER A 36 -14.61 11.74 1.66
C SER A 36 -15.01 11.14 3.01
N GLY A 37 -14.15 11.22 4.04
CA GLY A 37 -14.34 10.58 5.34
C GLY A 37 -14.17 9.05 5.35
N LEU A 38 -13.99 8.45 4.17
CA LEU A 38 -14.00 6.99 3.96
C LEU A 38 -12.62 6.41 3.59
N ASP A 39 -11.63 7.28 3.42
CA ASP A 39 -10.25 6.92 3.09
C ASP A 39 -9.26 7.80 3.86
N ILE A 40 -8.01 7.33 3.95
CA ILE A 40 -6.94 8.05 4.63
C ILE A 40 -5.81 8.40 3.67
N GLY A 41 -5.10 9.48 3.97
CA GLY A 41 -3.82 9.83 3.36
C GLY A 41 -2.68 9.67 4.35
N CYS A 42 -1.44 9.61 3.82
CA CYS A 42 -0.21 9.52 4.61
C CYS A 42 0.77 10.57 4.10
N TRP A 43 1.00 11.63 4.89
CA TRP A 43 1.88 12.70 4.45
C TRP A 43 3.34 12.25 4.47
N GLY A 44 4.02 12.34 3.33
CA GLY A 44 5.43 11.97 3.19
C GLY A 44 5.67 10.56 2.67
N ALA A 45 4.73 9.63 2.80
CA ALA A 45 4.84 8.32 2.15
C ALA A 45 4.61 8.38 0.63
N ASP A 46 3.95 9.44 0.15
CA ASP A 46 3.54 9.58 -1.23
C ASP A 46 4.70 10.09 -2.08
N TRP A 47 4.94 9.43 -3.22
CA TRP A 47 5.75 9.99 -4.30
C TRP A 47 4.87 10.22 -5.54
N GLU A 48 4.72 11.50 -5.90
CA GLU A 48 4.02 11.96 -7.09
C GLU A 48 4.90 11.85 -8.35
N THR A 49 4.91 10.68 -8.96
CA THR A 49 5.80 10.28 -10.06
C THR A 49 5.71 11.18 -11.30
N GLU A 50 4.57 11.83 -11.53
CA GLU A 50 4.37 12.76 -12.66
C GLU A 50 4.88 14.18 -12.37
N LYS A 51 5.16 14.53 -11.10
CA LYS A 51 5.52 15.90 -10.71
C LYS A 51 7.01 16.08 -10.48
N GLU A 52 7.67 15.06 -9.96
CA GLU A 52 9.04 15.17 -9.48
C GLU A 52 9.75 13.82 -9.47
N THR A 53 11.08 13.84 -9.49
CA THR A 53 11.90 12.65 -9.21
C THR A 53 11.71 12.21 -7.76
N PHE A 54 11.96 10.94 -7.47
CA PHE A 54 11.95 10.41 -6.10
C PHE A 54 12.93 11.17 -5.21
N LYS A 55 14.10 11.53 -5.75
CA LYS A 55 15.11 12.29 -5.03
C LYS A 55 14.60 13.67 -4.60
N GLU A 56 13.89 14.38 -5.48
CA GLU A 56 13.26 15.67 -5.16
C GLU A 56 12.16 15.48 -4.11
N SER A 57 11.32 14.46 -4.27
CA SER A 57 10.25 14.14 -3.32
C SER A 57 10.80 13.93 -1.89
N ARG A 58 11.92 13.24 -1.76
CA ARG A 58 12.58 13.02 -0.45
C ARG A 58 13.22 14.27 0.13
N GLN A 59 13.44 15.35 -0.63
CA GLN A 59 13.90 16.64 -0.07
C GLN A 59 12.79 17.37 0.69
N HIS A 60 11.52 17.07 0.37
CA HIS A 60 10.36 17.61 1.09
C HIS A 60 10.09 16.90 2.41
N VAL A 61 10.79 15.78 2.65
CA VAL A 61 10.64 14.94 3.83
C VAL A 61 11.89 15.03 4.69
N ILE A 62 11.77 15.64 5.87
CA ILE A 62 12.87 15.69 6.84
C ILE A 62 12.82 14.42 7.69
N SER A 63 13.60 13.41 7.31
CA SER A 63 13.79 12.19 8.12
C SER A 63 15.26 11.78 8.17
N ASN A 64 15.73 11.39 9.36
CA ASN A 64 17.07 10.82 9.58
C ASN A 64 17.02 9.29 9.75
N THR A 65 15.94 8.66 9.30
CA THR A 65 15.69 7.24 9.51
C THR A 65 16.40 6.38 8.47
N LYS A 66 16.68 5.13 8.83
CA LYS A 66 17.40 4.19 7.96
C LYS A 66 16.50 3.55 6.91
N LYS A 67 15.19 3.48 7.21
CA LYS A 67 14.17 2.90 6.35
C LYS A 67 13.13 3.96 5.99
N ASP A 68 12.50 3.77 4.85
CA ASP A 68 11.35 4.55 4.37
C ASP A 68 10.40 3.59 3.65
N CYS A 69 9.09 3.77 3.84
CA CYS A 69 8.07 2.99 3.13
C CYS A 69 7.23 3.93 2.28
N ILE A 70 7.30 3.73 0.97
CA ILE A 70 6.77 4.63 -0.05
C ILE A 70 5.55 4.00 -0.69
N LYS A 71 4.60 4.84 -1.10
CA LYS A 71 3.63 4.50 -2.14
C LYS A 71 3.71 5.52 -3.28
N ILE A 72 3.37 5.08 -4.47
CA ILE A 72 3.36 5.96 -5.64
C ILE A 72 1.96 6.52 -5.91
N VAL A 73 1.95 7.69 -6.51
CA VAL A 73 0.78 8.36 -7.06
C VAL A 73 1.17 9.07 -8.37
N PRO A 74 0.27 9.14 -9.37
CA PRO A 74 -0.90 8.29 -9.53
C PRO A 74 -0.51 6.81 -9.76
N LEU A 75 -1.47 5.94 -10.07
CA LEU A 75 -1.24 4.53 -10.45
C LEU A 75 -0.54 3.67 -9.39
N HIS A 76 -1.21 3.46 -8.25
CA HIS A 76 -0.71 2.71 -7.10
C HIS A 76 -0.20 1.30 -7.40
N GLU A 77 -0.71 0.66 -8.45
CA GLU A 77 -0.32 -0.67 -8.93
C GLU A 77 0.45 -0.63 -10.26
N LEU A 78 0.94 0.55 -10.71
CA LEU A 78 1.67 0.70 -11.98
C LEU A 78 0.90 0.22 -13.22
N ARG A 79 -0.42 0.06 -13.12
CA ARG A 79 -1.25 -0.44 -14.21
C ARG A 79 -1.26 0.55 -15.36
N ASP A 80 -1.09 0.03 -16.57
CA ASP A 80 -1.21 0.84 -17.78
C ASP A 80 -2.67 1.33 -17.90
N PRO A 81 -2.91 2.65 -17.94
CA PRO A 81 -4.27 3.20 -18.01
C PRO A 81 -4.92 3.06 -19.39
N ILE A 82 -4.14 2.70 -20.42
CA ILE A 82 -4.54 2.61 -21.83
C ILE A 82 -4.63 1.14 -22.28
N ALA A 83 -3.73 0.27 -21.81
CA ALA A 83 -3.72 -1.14 -22.20
C ALA A 83 -4.74 -1.96 -21.38
N MET A 84 -5.70 -2.61 -22.07
CA MET A 84 -6.71 -3.47 -21.45
C MET A 84 -6.36 -4.96 -21.60
N PRO A 85 -6.78 -5.85 -20.67
CA PRO A 85 -7.26 -5.59 -19.32
C PRO A 85 -6.15 -5.70 -18.24
N HIS A 86 -5.01 -6.30 -18.55
CA HIS A 86 -3.92 -6.55 -17.59
C HIS A 86 -2.58 -6.27 -18.25
N ASP A 87 -2.16 -5.02 -18.24
CA ASP A 87 -0.77 -4.69 -18.54
C ASP A 87 -0.24 -3.71 -17.49
N ILE A 88 1.07 -3.71 -17.35
CA ILE A 88 1.81 -2.80 -16.50
C ILE A 88 2.41 -1.70 -17.37
N ASP A 89 2.39 -0.46 -16.89
CA ASP A 89 3.18 0.61 -17.48
C ASP A 89 4.66 0.31 -17.21
N ARG A 90 5.30 -0.39 -18.16
CA ARG A 90 6.69 -0.83 -18.05
C ARG A 90 7.66 0.35 -17.91
N PRO A 91 7.55 1.43 -18.71
CA PRO A 91 8.35 2.63 -18.49
C PRO A 91 8.25 3.19 -17.07
N LEU A 92 7.03 3.33 -16.54
CA LEU A 92 6.83 3.83 -15.18
C LEU A 92 7.36 2.84 -14.13
N ARG A 93 7.12 1.54 -14.31
CA ARG A 93 7.66 0.50 -13.44
C ARG A 93 9.18 0.56 -13.39
N ASP A 94 9.85 0.62 -14.53
CA ASP A 94 11.31 0.64 -14.59
C ASP A 94 11.87 1.92 -13.96
N LEU A 95 11.22 3.06 -14.19
CA LEU A 95 11.55 4.32 -13.53
C LEU A 95 11.44 4.18 -12.00
N VAL A 96 10.27 3.74 -11.51
CA VAL A 96 10.00 3.60 -10.07
C VAL A 96 11.01 2.66 -9.41
N PHE A 97 11.31 1.51 -10.02
CA PHE A 97 12.27 0.56 -9.47
C PHE A 97 13.71 1.08 -9.54
N SER A 98 14.06 1.85 -10.57
CA SER A 98 15.40 2.45 -10.69
C SER A 98 15.63 3.56 -9.66
N GLU A 99 14.60 4.36 -9.35
CA GLU A 99 14.72 5.50 -8.45
C GLU A 99 14.54 5.11 -6.98
N VAL A 100 13.50 4.33 -6.68
CA VAL A 100 13.22 3.86 -5.31
C VAL A 100 14.23 2.79 -4.90
N ASN A 101 14.64 1.92 -5.84
CA ASN A 101 15.47 0.76 -5.58
C ASN A 101 15.00 -0.02 -4.33
N PRO A 102 13.75 -0.54 -4.36
CA PRO A 102 13.12 -1.11 -3.17
C PRO A 102 13.81 -2.40 -2.74
N VAL A 103 14.05 -2.55 -1.44
CA VAL A 103 14.54 -3.79 -0.84
C VAL A 103 13.46 -4.87 -0.91
N LYS A 104 12.20 -4.46 -0.68
CA LYS A 104 11.01 -5.31 -0.80
C LYS A 104 9.86 -4.50 -1.39
N VAL A 105 9.09 -5.16 -2.26
CA VAL A 105 7.77 -4.71 -2.68
C VAL A 105 6.76 -5.40 -1.79
N ILE A 106 5.95 -4.61 -1.07
CA ILE A 106 4.90 -5.09 -0.17
C ILE A 106 3.57 -4.92 -0.89
N TYR A 107 2.86 -6.03 -1.06
CA TYR A 107 1.63 -6.08 -1.84
C TYR A 107 0.47 -6.52 -0.94
N PRO A 108 -0.49 -5.63 -0.62
CA PRO A 108 -1.65 -6.00 0.15
C PRO A 108 -2.58 -6.90 -0.67
N ILE A 109 -3.08 -7.96 -0.03
CA ILE A 109 -4.14 -8.81 -0.55
C ILE A 109 -5.29 -8.86 0.45
N VAL A 110 -6.46 -9.32 0.02
CA VAL A 110 -7.64 -9.46 0.90
C VAL A 110 -8.27 -10.83 0.68
N THR A 111 -7.94 -11.79 1.55
CA THR A 111 -8.58 -13.13 1.54
C THR A 111 -9.66 -13.27 2.61
N THR A 112 -9.54 -12.52 3.70
CA THR A 112 -10.56 -12.40 4.75
C THR A 112 -11.18 -11.00 4.70
N MET A 113 -12.41 -10.83 5.19
CA MET A 113 -13.13 -9.54 5.13
C MET A 113 -13.33 -8.97 3.71
N ARG A 114 -13.31 -9.81 2.66
CA ARG A 114 -13.30 -9.35 1.26
C ARG A 114 -14.55 -8.56 0.91
N GLU A 115 -15.71 -9.01 1.37
CA GLU A 115 -16.99 -8.32 1.15
C GLU A 115 -17.01 -6.92 1.80
N GLU A 116 -16.45 -6.77 3.00
CA GLU A 116 -16.37 -5.51 3.73
C GLU A 116 -15.44 -4.52 3.02
N PHE A 117 -14.30 -4.99 2.52
CA PHE A 117 -13.37 -4.18 1.73
C PHE A 117 -14.03 -3.69 0.43
N ILE A 118 -14.72 -4.58 -0.29
CA ILE A 118 -15.45 -4.22 -1.52
C ILE A 118 -16.59 -3.25 -1.21
N ALA A 119 -17.37 -3.49 -0.16
CA ALA A 119 -18.47 -2.62 0.25
C ALA A 119 -17.99 -1.21 0.62
N ARG A 120 -16.87 -1.09 1.36
CA ARG A 120 -16.23 0.19 1.68
C ARG A 120 -15.80 0.92 0.41
N TRP A 121 -15.13 0.21 -0.50
CA TRP A 121 -14.61 0.79 -1.72
C TRP A 121 -15.73 1.25 -2.68
N ASN A 122 -16.81 0.48 -2.80
CA ASN A 122 -17.99 0.86 -3.59
C ASN A 122 -18.69 2.12 -3.06
N LYS A 123 -18.59 2.42 -1.76
CA LYS A 123 -19.09 3.70 -1.21
C LYS A 123 -18.23 4.90 -1.61
N LEU A 124 -16.93 4.69 -1.85
CA LEU A 124 -15.97 5.72 -2.26
C LEU A 124 -16.08 6.07 -3.75
N GLU A 125 -16.23 5.07 -4.62
CA GLU A 125 -16.16 5.19 -6.09
C GLU A 125 -17.44 5.74 -6.77
N LEU A 126 -18.33 6.42 -6.03
CA LEU A 126 -19.51 7.20 -6.47
C LEU A 126 -19.97 6.97 -7.94
N GLY A 127 -20.31 5.74 -8.32
CA GLY A 127 -20.95 5.41 -9.60
C GLY A 127 -20.34 4.31 -10.46
N SER A 128 -19.10 3.85 -10.20
CA SER A 128 -18.53 2.67 -10.90
C SER A 128 -18.24 1.56 -9.88
N PRO A 129 -19.13 0.55 -9.74
CA PRO A 129 -18.91 -0.51 -8.77
C PRO A 129 -17.62 -1.26 -9.13
N VAL A 130 -16.78 -1.46 -8.13
CA VAL A 130 -15.70 -2.43 -8.26
C VAL A 130 -16.30 -3.80 -8.32
N ILE A 131 -16.04 -4.44 -9.45
CA ILE A 131 -16.37 -5.82 -9.69
C ILE A 131 -15.29 -6.61 -8.96
N GLU A 132 -15.68 -7.40 -7.96
CA GLU A 132 -14.79 -8.34 -7.25
C GLU A 132 -13.87 -9.12 -8.20
N GLN A 133 -14.41 -9.44 -9.38
CA GLN A 133 -13.70 -10.03 -10.49
C GLN A 133 -12.43 -9.26 -10.88
N GLY A 134 -12.46 -7.92 -10.93
CA GLY A 134 -11.30 -7.11 -11.28
C GLY A 134 -10.19 -7.14 -10.21
N TRP A 135 -10.53 -7.38 -8.94
CA TRP A 135 -9.51 -7.64 -7.91
C TRP A 135 -8.90 -9.03 -8.09
N THR A 136 -9.75 -10.04 -8.32
CA THR A 136 -9.32 -11.41 -8.53
C THR A 136 -8.44 -11.57 -9.78
N GLU A 137 -8.83 -10.95 -10.89
CA GLU A 137 -8.08 -11.01 -12.15
C GLU A 137 -6.72 -10.30 -12.05
N TRP A 138 -6.66 -9.18 -11.33
CA TRP A 138 -5.41 -8.47 -11.10
C TRP A 138 -4.48 -9.25 -10.17
N ASP A 139 -4.98 -9.78 -9.05
CA ASP A 139 -4.21 -10.65 -8.16
C ASP A 139 -3.68 -11.88 -8.92
N TRP A 140 -4.49 -12.47 -9.81
CA TRP A 140 -4.05 -13.55 -10.69
C TRP A 140 -2.94 -13.11 -11.65
N PHE A 141 -3.08 -11.95 -12.29
CA PHE A 141 -2.05 -11.40 -13.18
C PHE A 141 -0.73 -11.17 -12.44
N VAL A 142 -0.78 -10.56 -11.25
CA VAL A 142 0.41 -10.34 -10.42
C VAL A 142 1.11 -11.66 -10.07
N ASP A 143 0.33 -12.72 -9.83
CA ASP A 143 0.86 -14.04 -9.49
C ASP A 143 1.42 -14.83 -10.68
N GLN A 144 0.84 -14.67 -11.87
CA GLN A 144 1.28 -15.41 -13.05
C GLN A 144 2.42 -14.70 -13.80
N GLU A 145 2.33 -13.37 -13.91
CA GLU A 145 3.25 -12.58 -14.73
C GLU A 145 4.39 -11.97 -13.90
N GLU A 146 4.29 -12.03 -12.55
CA GLU A 146 5.28 -11.52 -11.60
C GLU A 146 5.84 -10.13 -11.99
N PRO A 147 4.98 -9.14 -12.30
CA PRO A 147 5.42 -7.90 -12.95
C PRO A 147 6.34 -7.04 -12.06
N TYR A 148 6.36 -7.33 -10.77
CA TYR A 148 7.17 -6.65 -9.75
C TYR A 148 8.40 -7.47 -9.32
N GLY A 149 8.54 -8.72 -9.79
CA GLY A 149 9.48 -9.70 -9.26
C GLY A 149 9.05 -10.25 -7.90
N ASP A 150 10.00 -10.42 -6.98
CA ASP A 150 9.72 -10.92 -5.62
C ASP A 150 8.85 -9.92 -4.82
N ILE A 151 7.68 -10.38 -4.36
CA ILE A 151 6.75 -9.57 -3.58
C ILE A 151 6.43 -10.21 -2.23
N VAL A 152 6.23 -9.35 -1.24
CA VAL A 152 5.75 -9.74 0.09
C VAL A 152 4.25 -9.49 0.17
N LYS A 153 3.46 -10.56 0.08
CA LYS A 153 2.02 -10.47 0.24
C LYS A 153 1.61 -10.29 1.70
N ILE A 154 0.86 -9.22 1.99
CA ILE A 154 0.29 -8.96 3.32
C ILE A 154 -1.23 -9.03 3.25
N ASP A 155 -1.84 -9.98 3.97
CA ASP A 155 -3.29 -10.12 4.00
C ASP A 155 -3.91 -9.10 4.95
N MET A 156 -4.48 -8.05 4.37
CA MET A 156 -5.08 -6.96 5.12
C MET A 156 -6.32 -7.40 5.88
N GLY A 157 -7.08 -8.34 5.32
CA GLY A 157 -8.25 -8.91 5.98
C GLY A 157 -7.89 -9.62 7.27
N LYS A 158 -6.86 -10.47 7.23
CA LYS A 158 -6.34 -11.16 8.42
C LYS A 158 -5.75 -10.19 9.43
N LEU A 159 -4.94 -9.24 8.96
CA LEU A 159 -4.33 -8.21 9.81
C LEU A 159 -5.40 -7.42 10.57
N LEU A 160 -6.45 -6.95 9.89
CA LEU A 160 -7.55 -6.21 10.52
C LEU A 160 -8.50 -7.10 11.33
N SER A 161 -8.48 -8.41 11.11
CA SER A 161 -9.17 -9.38 11.98
C SER A 161 -8.40 -9.68 13.27
N GLY A 162 -7.20 -9.11 13.45
CA GLY A 162 -6.36 -9.33 14.64
C GLY A 162 -5.48 -10.58 14.55
N ASP A 163 -5.23 -11.10 13.34
CA ASP A 163 -4.26 -12.18 13.14
C ASP A 163 -2.84 -11.67 13.40
N ILE A 164 -2.32 -11.97 14.59
CA ILE A 164 -0.99 -11.54 15.02
C ILE A 164 0.12 -12.15 14.16
N TRP A 165 -0.08 -13.32 13.56
CA TRP A 165 0.94 -13.94 12.71
C TRP A 165 1.08 -13.20 11.39
N GLN A 166 -0.01 -12.66 10.87
CA GLN A 166 0.02 -11.79 9.71
C GLN A 166 0.80 -10.49 10.00
N TYR A 167 0.69 -9.96 11.22
CA TYR A 167 1.49 -8.82 11.66
C TYR A 167 2.96 -9.18 11.85
N TYR A 168 3.28 -10.30 12.51
CA TYR A 168 4.67 -10.75 12.66
C TYR A 168 5.35 -11.06 11.33
N LYS A 169 4.60 -11.57 10.34
CA LYS A 169 5.11 -11.67 8.96
C LYS A 169 5.54 -10.31 8.44
N LEU A 170 4.70 -9.28 8.58
CA LEU A 170 5.06 -7.92 8.16
C LEU A 170 6.33 -7.44 8.87
N CYS A 171 6.39 -7.54 10.20
CA CYS A 171 7.56 -7.14 11.00
C CYS A 171 8.85 -7.83 10.56
N ASN A 172 8.79 -9.14 10.29
CA ASN A 172 9.95 -9.91 9.82
C ASN A 172 10.45 -9.42 8.44
N GLU A 173 9.53 -9.15 7.51
CA GLU A 173 9.86 -8.72 6.14
C GLU A 173 10.39 -7.27 6.08
N ILE A 174 10.00 -6.44 7.06
CA ILE A 174 10.55 -5.08 7.20
C ILE A 174 11.73 -5.02 8.18
N GLU A 175 12.13 -6.15 8.77
CA GLU A 175 13.19 -6.28 9.79
C GLU A 175 13.02 -5.32 10.97
N GLU A 176 11.82 -5.24 11.55
CA GLU A 176 11.52 -4.40 12.72
C GLU A 176 10.86 -5.21 13.84
N GLU A 177 10.99 -4.70 15.07
CA GLU A 177 10.25 -5.23 16.21
C GLU A 177 8.76 -4.84 16.15
N PRO A 178 7.85 -5.66 16.68
CA PRO A 178 6.44 -5.34 16.79
C PRO A 178 6.17 -4.03 17.54
N LEU A 179 5.27 -3.20 17.02
CA LEU A 179 4.80 -2.01 17.68
C LEU A 179 4.03 -2.38 18.95
N PRO A 180 4.35 -1.79 20.12
CA PRO A 180 3.69 -2.12 21.38
C PRO A 180 2.19 -1.76 21.37
N ASN A 181 1.78 -0.83 20.52
CA ASN A 181 0.41 -0.34 20.38
C ASN A 181 -0.30 -0.86 19.11
N ILE A 182 0.18 -1.92 18.46
CA ILE A 182 -0.39 -2.41 17.20
C ILE A 182 -1.91 -2.63 17.25
N GLN A 183 -2.43 -3.20 18.34
CA GLN A 183 -3.86 -3.47 18.49
C GLN A 183 -4.68 -2.17 18.50
N GLU A 184 -4.15 -1.08 19.07
CA GLU A 184 -4.77 0.23 19.05
C GLU A 184 -4.83 0.78 17.62
N LEU A 185 -3.73 0.68 16.87
CA LEU A 185 -3.64 1.18 15.49
C LEU A 185 -4.58 0.42 14.55
N ILE A 186 -4.68 -0.91 14.70
CA ILE A 186 -5.64 -1.75 13.97
C ILE A 186 -7.07 -1.33 14.32
N ASN A 187 -7.40 -1.23 15.61
CA ASN A 187 -8.74 -0.86 16.05
C ASN A 187 -9.14 0.54 15.58
N ASP A 188 -8.19 1.49 15.57
CA ASP A 188 -8.41 2.82 15.04
C ASP A 188 -8.76 2.78 13.55
N TYR A 189 -8.03 1.99 12.75
CA TYR A 189 -8.34 1.86 11.33
C TYR A 189 -9.67 1.15 11.06
N LYS A 190 -10.03 0.14 11.86
CA LYS A 190 -11.32 -0.55 11.72
C LYS A 190 -12.52 0.36 11.91
N LYS A 191 -12.40 1.45 12.69
CA LYS A 191 -13.47 2.46 12.81
C LYS A 191 -13.76 3.20 11.49
N PHE A 192 -12.84 3.15 10.52
CA PHE A 192 -13.06 3.64 9.16
C PHE A 192 -13.64 2.57 8.21
N PHE A 193 -13.60 1.28 8.61
CA PHE A 193 -14.14 0.15 7.84
C PHE A 193 -15.60 -0.15 8.14
N VAL A 194 -16.02 0.00 9.40
CA VAL A 194 -17.33 -0.40 9.93
C VAL A 194 -18.26 0.79 10.07
#